data_AF-A0A183KBC9-F1
#
_entry.id   AF-A0A183KBC9-F1
#
_cell.length_a   1.000
_cell.length_b   1.000
_cell.length_c   1.000
_cell.angle_alpha   90.00
_cell.angle_beta   90.00
_cell.angle_gamma   90.00
#
_symmetry.space_group_name_H-M   'P 1'
#
loop_
_entity.id
_entity.type
_entity.pdbx_description
1 polymer ?
#
loop_
_entity_poly.entity_id
_entity_poly.type
_entity_poly.pdbx_seq_one_letter_code
_entity_poly.pdbx_strand_id
1 'polypeptide(L)'
;METRSKRLKENDEMDGKISKAVCGMSDVNDDKCDVSINSMSSSQLSTSRLKLDKALLRRRNLEKRRELERKLKMLDLQEEVDIAELECKAIEDDERLPVDKCGINAQVCLGIVPVRLYGPKGCLETYALLDSGSDTSLVCEELINQLGIKGKETSIRVATVNGTTNCDCLEVN
;
A
#
# COMPACT_ATOMS: atom_id res chain seq x y z
N MET A 1 15.67 -46.11 53.34
CA MET A 1 15.06 -44.88 53.89
C MET A 1 14.67 -44.02 52.69
N GLU A 2 13.47 -44.25 52.13
CA GLU A 2 12.22 -43.51 52.44
C GLU A 2 12.28 -42.05 51.98
N THR A 3 11.78 -41.69 50.79
CA THR A 3 10.38 -41.43 50.33
C THR A 3 9.89 -39.98 50.48
N ARG A 4 9.12 -39.56 49.46
CA ARG A 4 8.01 -38.56 49.41
C ARG A 4 8.37 -37.23 48.71
N SER A 5 8.03 -37.01 47.43
CA SER A 5 6.70 -36.82 46.79
C SER A 5 5.93 -35.58 47.27
N LYS A 6 5.85 -34.54 46.43
CA LYS A 6 4.68 -33.65 46.28
C LYS A 6 4.53 -33.11 44.83
N ARG A 7 3.43 -33.57 44.22
CA ARG A 7 2.58 -33.01 43.13
C ARG A 7 2.23 -31.52 43.34
N LEU A 8 1.72 -30.67 42.43
CA LEU A 8 0.93 -30.73 41.18
C LEU A 8 0.82 -29.29 40.61
N LYS A 9 0.75 -29.10 39.28
CA LYS A 9 -0.34 -28.35 38.60
C LYS A 9 -0.20 -28.43 37.06
N GLU A 10 -0.94 -29.42 36.56
CA GLU A 10 -1.68 -29.52 35.30
C GLU A 10 -1.83 -28.20 34.51
N ASN A 11 -1.28 -28.18 33.29
CA ASN A 11 -1.67 -27.24 32.24
C ASN A 11 -2.51 -28.05 31.25
N ASP A 12 -3.82 -27.82 31.25
CA ASP A 12 -4.73 -28.47 30.31
C ASP A 12 -4.43 -27.98 28.89
N GLU A 13 -3.92 -28.93 28.12
CA GLU A 13 -3.81 -28.98 26.68
C GLU A 13 -5.22 -28.80 26.07
N MET A 14 -5.50 -27.60 25.54
CA MET A 14 -6.71 -27.36 24.77
C MET A 14 -6.53 -27.94 23.36
N ASP A 15 -6.65 -29.26 23.29
CA ASP A 15 -6.79 -30.02 22.05
C ASP A 15 -8.07 -29.54 21.34
N GLY A 16 -7.88 -28.80 20.26
CA GLY A 16 -8.92 -28.38 19.35
C GLY A 16 -9.55 -29.60 18.67
N LYS A 17 -10.53 -30.21 19.33
CA LYS A 17 -11.35 -31.29 18.78
C LYS A 17 -12.11 -30.76 17.56
N ILE A 18 -11.59 -31.05 16.37
CA ILE A 18 -12.39 -31.04 15.15
C ILE A 18 -13.43 -32.14 15.34
N SER A 19 -14.66 -31.74 15.67
CA SER A 19 -15.81 -32.63 15.69
C SER A 19 -16.05 -33.15 14.27
N LYS A 20 -15.49 -34.32 13.95
CA LYS A 20 -15.93 -35.14 12.82
C LYS A 20 -17.37 -35.56 13.11
N ALA A 21 -18.32 -35.02 12.36
CA ALA A 21 -19.66 -35.56 12.30
C ALA A 21 -19.58 -36.93 11.59
N VAL A 22 -19.62 -38.01 12.36
CA VAL A 22 -19.89 -39.36 11.85
C VAL A 22 -21.40 -39.42 11.61
N CYS A 23 -21.82 -39.30 10.35
CA CYS A 23 -23.17 -39.67 9.96
C CYS A 23 -23.20 -41.20 9.93
N GLY A 24 -23.70 -41.81 11.01
CA GLY A 24 -24.11 -43.20 11.00
C GLY A 24 -25.38 -43.32 10.16
N MET A 25 -25.28 -43.95 8.99
CA MET A 25 -26.45 -44.39 8.26
C MET A 25 -27.02 -45.61 8.99
N SER A 26 -28.07 -45.38 9.79
CA SER A 26 -29.02 -46.43 10.12
C SER A 26 -30.16 -46.35 9.11
N ASP A 27 -30.28 -47.37 8.28
CA ASP A 27 -31.40 -47.56 7.37
C ASP A 27 -32.68 -47.70 8.20
N VAL A 28 -33.49 -46.64 8.21
CA VAL A 28 -34.83 -46.64 8.80
C VAL A 28 -35.81 -46.42 7.66
N ASN A 29 -36.71 -47.41 7.57
CA ASN A 29 -37.79 -47.60 6.63
C ASN A 29 -38.55 -46.33 6.23
N ASP A 30 -39.01 -46.35 4.97
CA ASP A 30 -39.93 -45.40 4.36
C ASP A 30 -41.16 -45.13 5.24
N ASP A 31 -41.31 -43.89 5.71
CA ASP A 31 -42.62 -43.24 5.81
C ASP A 31 -42.45 -41.72 5.97
N LYS A 32 -42.93 -41.01 4.94
CA LYS A 32 -43.30 -39.59 4.89
C LYS A 32 -42.19 -38.56 5.16
N CYS A 33 -41.71 -37.97 4.07
CA CYS A 33 -40.86 -36.79 4.07
C CYS A 33 -41.61 -35.55 4.59
N ASP A 34 -41.67 -35.34 5.90
CA ASP A 34 -41.93 -34.00 6.45
C ASP A 34 -40.60 -33.24 6.49
N VAL A 35 -40.28 -32.60 5.36
CA VAL A 35 -39.17 -31.64 5.27
C VAL A 35 -39.49 -30.48 6.21
N SER A 36 -38.94 -30.50 7.43
CA SER A 36 -38.86 -29.29 8.26
C SER A 36 -37.83 -28.36 7.63
N ILE A 37 -38.30 -27.63 6.62
CA ILE A 37 -37.67 -26.41 6.16
C ILE A 37 -37.70 -25.49 7.38
N ASN A 38 -36.54 -25.22 7.99
CA ASN A 38 -36.41 -24.15 8.97
C ASN A 38 -36.78 -22.84 8.28
N SER A 39 -38.07 -22.52 8.25
CA SER A 39 -38.56 -21.24 7.75
C SER A 39 -38.09 -20.20 8.75
N MET A 40 -37.05 -19.45 8.40
CA MET A 40 -36.71 -18.26 9.18
C MET A 40 -37.97 -17.40 9.24
N SER A 41 -38.43 -17.07 10.45
CA SER A 41 -39.61 -16.22 10.61
C SER A 41 -39.36 -14.87 9.91
N SER A 42 -40.40 -14.26 9.36
CA SER A 42 -40.30 -12.95 8.70
C SER A 42 -39.65 -11.88 9.58
N SER A 43 -39.75 -11.98 10.91
CA SER A 43 -39.09 -11.08 11.86
C SER A 43 -37.57 -11.27 11.97
N GLN A 44 -37.07 -12.50 11.81
CA GLN A 44 -35.63 -12.79 11.77
C GLN A 44 -34.99 -12.35 10.43
N LEU A 45 -35.72 -12.51 9.32
CA LEU A 45 -35.29 -12.04 8.00
C LEU A 45 -35.31 -10.50 7.90
N SER A 46 -36.33 -9.84 8.47
CA SER A 46 -36.43 -8.37 8.43
C SER A 46 -35.32 -7.70 9.25
N THR A 47 -35.02 -8.22 10.44
CA THR A 47 -33.92 -7.71 11.28
C THR A 47 -32.56 -7.92 10.64
N SER A 48 -32.35 -9.04 9.94
CA SER A 48 -31.10 -9.33 9.21
C SER A 48 -30.91 -8.41 8.01
N ARG A 49 -31.97 -8.12 7.24
CA ARG A 49 -31.95 -7.13 6.14
C ARG A 49 -31.65 -5.73 6.66
N LEU A 50 -32.31 -5.31 7.75
CA LEU A 50 -32.08 -3.98 8.35
C LEU A 50 -30.65 -3.82 8.88
N LYS A 51 -30.06 -4.88 9.45
CA LYS A 51 -28.65 -4.91 9.87
C LYS A 51 -27.70 -4.80 8.69
N LEU A 52 -27.99 -5.50 7.58
CA LEU A 52 -27.21 -5.44 6.35
C LEU A 52 -27.25 -4.04 5.73
N ASP A 53 -28.42 -3.44 5.60
CA ASP A 53 -28.58 -2.09 5.04
C ASP A 53 -27.84 -1.04 5.88
N LYS A 54 -27.90 -1.16 7.22
CA LYS A 54 -27.15 -0.30 8.14
C LYS A 54 -25.64 -0.48 8.00
N ALA A 55 -25.16 -1.71 7.76
CA ALA A 55 -23.75 -1.99 7.53
C ALA A 55 -23.26 -1.44 6.18
N LEU A 56 -24.06 -1.61 5.11
CA LEU A 56 -23.76 -1.08 3.78
C LEU A 56 -23.71 0.45 3.77
N LEU A 57 -24.64 1.11 4.45
CA LEU A 57 -24.65 2.57 4.59
C LEU A 57 -23.41 3.06 5.33
N ARG A 58 -23.02 2.39 6.44
CA ARG A 58 -21.78 2.70 7.16
C ARG A 58 -20.54 2.53 6.29
N ARG A 59 -20.48 1.47 5.47
CA ARG A 59 -19.38 1.23 4.53
C ARG A 59 -19.25 2.37 3.52
N ARG A 60 -20.35 2.77 2.88
CA ARG A 60 -20.39 3.88 1.91
C ARG A 60 -19.96 5.20 2.54
N ASN A 61 -20.38 5.48 3.77
CA ASN A 61 -19.98 6.70 4.48
C ASN A 61 -18.48 6.72 4.82
N LEU A 62 -17.90 5.57 5.16
CA LEU A 62 -16.48 5.46 5.46
C LEU A 62 -15.62 5.61 4.20
N GLU A 63 -16.10 5.10 3.06
CA GLU A 63 -15.49 5.27 1.76
C GLU A 63 -15.48 6.74 1.31
N LYS A 64 -16.61 7.44 1.44
CA LYS A 64 -16.70 8.89 1.19
C LYS A 64 -15.74 9.70 2.07
N ARG A 65 -15.60 9.33 3.35
CA ARG A 65 -14.64 9.97 4.27
C ARG A 65 -13.19 9.78 3.80
N ARG A 66 -12.81 8.57 3.37
CA ARG A 66 -11.46 8.32 2.83
C ARG A 66 -11.22 9.08 1.53
N GLU A 67 -12.21 9.18 0.66
CA GLU A 67 -12.10 9.97 -0.58
C GLU A 67 -11.91 11.46 -0.27
N LEU A 68 -12.67 11.99 0.70
CA LEU A 68 -12.51 13.38 1.15
C LEU A 68 -11.13 13.63 1.77
N GLU A 69 -10.61 12.69 2.56
CA GLU A 69 -9.26 12.76 3.13
C GLU A 69 -8.17 12.78 2.04
N ARG A 70 -8.32 11.97 0.98
CA ARG A 70 -7.41 12.01 -0.18
C ARG A 70 -7.50 13.34 -0.92
N LYS A 71 -8.71 13.86 -1.11
CA LYS A 71 -8.93 15.18 -1.75
C LYS A 71 -8.30 16.29 -0.93
N LEU A 72 -8.41 16.24 0.40
CA LEU A 72 -7.79 17.22 1.30
C LEU A 72 -6.26 17.18 1.19
N LYS A 73 -5.65 15.98 1.25
CA LYS A 73 -4.19 15.83 1.06
C LYS A 73 -3.69 16.37 -0.29
N MET A 74 -4.50 16.23 -1.33
CA MET A 74 -4.17 16.76 -2.67
C MET A 74 -4.31 18.28 -2.75
N LEU A 75 -5.19 18.89 -1.96
CA LEU A 75 -5.30 20.35 -1.84
C LEU A 75 -4.14 20.93 -1.03
N ASP A 76 -3.73 20.27 0.06
CA ASP A 76 -2.56 20.69 0.85
C ASP A 76 -1.29 20.74 -0.02
N LEU A 77 -1.13 19.77 -0.93
CA LEU A 77 -0.04 19.77 -1.91
C LEU A 77 -0.16 20.90 -2.95
N GLN A 78 -1.39 21.27 -3.35
CA GLN A 78 -1.59 22.36 -4.31
C GLN A 78 -1.26 23.73 -3.69
N GLU A 79 -1.60 23.94 -2.42
CA GLU A 79 -1.26 25.16 -1.69
C GLU A 79 0.27 25.30 -1.53
N GLU A 80 0.99 24.21 -1.30
CA GLU A 80 2.46 24.20 -1.25
C GLU A 80 3.11 24.54 -2.61
N VAL A 81 2.52 24.08 -3.71
CA VAL A 81 2.95 24.45 -5.09
C VAL A 81 2.72 25.94 -5.37
N ASP A 82 1.56 26.48 -4.98
CA ASP A 82 1.20 27.88 -5.23
C ASP A 82 2.08 28.85 -4.40
N ILE A 83 2.41 28.48 -3.16
CA ILE A 83 3.33 29.26 -2.29
C ILE A 83 4.76 29.26 -2.88
N ALA A 84 5.27 28.11 -3.32
CA ALA A 84 6.57 28.03 -3.98
C ALA A 84 6.62 28.85 -5.29
N GLU A 85 5.50 28.95 -6.03
CA GLU A 85 5.39 29.79 -7.23
C GLU A 85 5.42 31.29 -6.90
N LEU A 86 4.88 31.70 -5.74
CA LEU A 86 4.91 33.09 -5.28
C LEU A 86 6.29 33.50 -4.73
N GLU A 87 7.04 32.61 -4.07
CA GLU A 87 8.41 32.89 -3.63
C GLU A 87 9.38 33.12 -4.80
N CYS A 88 9.15 32.48 -5.95
CA CYS A 88 9.94 32.72 -7.16
C CYS A 88 9.73 34.12 -7.77
N LYS A 89 8.62 34.81 -7.46
CA LYS A 89 8.29 36.16 -7.98
C LYS A 89 8.82 37.30 -7.09
N ALA A 90 9.41 37.00 -5.93
CA ALA A 90 9.83 37.99 -4.94
C ALA A 90 11.35 38.28 -4.90
N ILE A 91 12.14 37.77 -5.87
CA ILE A 91 13.60 37.97 -5.95
C ILE A 91 13.99 39.01 -7.04
N GLU A 92 13.02 39.74 -7.58
CA GLU A 92 13.32 40.92 -8.40
C GLU A 92 13.51 42.12 -7.47
N ASP A 93 14.77 42.45 -7.17
CA ASP A 93 15.32 43.75 -6.72
C ASP A 93 16.25 43.63 -5.50
N ASP A 94 17.50 43.16 -5.68
CA ASP A 94 18.69 43.98 -5.33
C ASP A 94 20.04 43.35 -5.76
N GLU A 95 20.90 44.20 -6.35
CA GLU A 95 22.38 44.12 -6.48
C GLU A 95 23.11 42.89 -7.09
N ARG A 96 23.29 42.96 -8.43
CA ARG A 96 24.56 42.88 -9.21
C ARG A 96 25.50 41.65 -9.18
N LEU A 97 25.59 40.95 -10.33
CA LEU A 97 26.83 40.64 -11.08
C LEU A 97 26.53 40.61 -12.62
N PRO A 98 27.46 41.02 -13.52
CA PRO A 98 27.22 40.99 -14.95
C PRO A 98 27.57 39.61 -15.51
N VAL A 99 26.63 38.68 -15.41
CA VAL A 99 26.64 37.45 -16.20
C VAL A 99 25.63 37.65 -17.32
N ASP A 100 26.02 37.30 -18.56
CA ASP A 100 25.27 37.52 -19.80
C ASP A 100 23.75 37.47 -19.61
N LYS A 101 23.12 38.65 -19.66
CA LYS A 101 21.67 38.81 -19.53
C LYS A 101 20.98 38.36 -20.82
N CYS A 102 20.88 37.06 -21.03
CA CYS A 102 19.70 36.56 -21.74
C CYS A 102 18.54 36.71 -20.76
N GLY A 103 17.81 37.82 -20.86
CA GLY A 103 16.62 38.15 -20.06
C GLY A 103 15.45 37.25 -20.39
N ILE A 104 15.62 35.95 -20.15
CA ILE A 104 14.55 34.97 -20.13
C ILE A 104 14.26 34.67 -18.67
N ASN A 105 13.11 35.14 -18.18
CA ASN A 105 12.44 34.50 -17.05
C ASN A 105 12.02 33.10 -17.54
N ALA A 106 13.02 32.22 -17.69
CA ALA A 106 12.86 30.90 -18.23
C ALA A 106 12.22 30.06 -17.13
N GLN A 107 10.90 29.89 -17.22
CA GLN A 107 10.23 28.87 -16.46
C GLN A 107 10.81 27.52 -16.88
N VAL A 108 11.58 26.90 -15.99
CA VAL A 108 12.14 25.57 -16.20
C VAL A 108 11.10 24.56 -15.73
N CYS A 109 10.63 23.70 -16.64
CA CYS A 109 9.75 22.59 -16.31
C CYS A 109 10.57 21.31 -16.18
N LEU A 110 10.33 20.53 -15.12
CA LEU A 110 10.88 19.19 -14.98
C LEU A 110 10.06 18.20 -15.81
N GLY A 111 10.74 17.39 -16.62
CA GLY A 111 10.11 16.34 -17.41
C GLY A 111 9.72 15.15 -16.55
N ILE A 112 8.58 15.19 -15.85
CA ILE A 112 8.08 14.05 -15.07
C ILE A 112 7.06 13.29 -15.91
N VAL A 113 7.30 11.98 -16.12
CA VAL A 113 6.42 11.13 -16.96
C VAL A 113 5.93 9.91 -16.19
N PRO A 114 4.65 9.50 -16.38
CA PRO A 114 4.17 8.24 -15.81
C PRO A 114 4.82 7.06 -16.55
N VAL A 115 5.30 6.09 -15.78
CA VAL A 115 5.92 4.87 -16.29
C VAL A 115 5.33 3.64 -15.61
N ARG A 116 5.40 2.50 -16.31
CA ARG A 116 5.01 1.21 -15.77
C ARG A 116 6.23 0.29 -15.74
N LEU A 117 6.62 -0.12 -14.55
CA LEU A 117 7.72 -1.04 -14.29
C LEU A 117 7.19 -2.48 -14.21
N TYR A 118 7.96 -3.44 -14.70
CA TYR A 118 7.61 -4.86 -14.68
C TYR A 118 8.68 -5.67 -13.97
N GLY A 119 8.27 -6.67 -13.19
CA GLY A 119 9.17 -7.60 -12.54
C GLY A 119 8.49 -8.92 -12.18
N PRO A 120 9.22 -9.86 -11.57
CA PRO A 120 8.71 -11.21 -11.27
C PRO A 120 7.45 -11.24 -10.39
N LYS A 121 7.25 -10.25 -9.51
CA LYS A 121 6.07 -10.16 -8.63
C LYS A 121 4.89 -9.38 -9.22
N GLY A 122 5.03 -8.84 -10.44
CA GLY A 122 3.97 -8.11 -11.12
C GLY A 122 4.46 -6.81 -11.77
N CYS A 123 3.58 -5.81 -11.83
CA CYS A 123 3.89 -4.50 -12.39
C CYS A 123 3.49 -3.37 -11.43
N LEU A 124 4.20 -2.25 -11.51
CA LEU A 124 3.95 -1.06 -10.70
C LEU A 124 3.94 0.18 -11.59
N GLU A 125 2.95 1.04 -11.39
CA GLU A 125 2.92 2.36 -12.00
C GLU A 125 3.54 3.39 -11.06
N THR A 126 4.43 4.22 -11.60
CA THR A 126 5.11 5.29 -10.88
C THR A 126 5.41 6.44 -11.84
N TYR A 127 6.10 7.46 -11.37
CA TYR A 127 6.61 8.55 -12.19
C TYR A 127 8.13 8.49 -12.27
N ALA A 128 8.67 8.87 -13.42
CA ALA A 128 10.11 8.99 -13.67
C ALA A 128 10.45 10.43 -14.05
N LEU A 129 11.63 10.89 -13.61
CA LEU A 129 12.22 12.13 -14.09
C LEU A 129 13.02 11.85 -15.37
N LEU A 130 12.67 12.55 -16.45
CA LEU A 130 13.44 12.56 -17.69
C LEU A 130 14.62 13.53 -17.53
N ASP A 131 15.75 12.98 -17.12
CA ASP A 131 16.98 13.72 -16.92
C ASP A 131 18.02 13.37 -18.00
N SER A 132 18.21 14.27 -18.97
CA SER A 132 19.22 14.11 -20.02
C SER A 132 20.66 14.31 -19.51
N GLY A 133 20.83 14.80 -18.28
CA GLY A 133 22.14 14.92 -17.64
C GLY A 133 22.62 13.64 -16.97
N SER A 134 21.75 12.61 -16.88
CA SER A 134 22.08 11.32 -16.28
C SER A 134 22.55 10.32 -17.34
N ASP A 135 23.72 9.69 -17.11
CA ASP A 135 24.27 8.65 -18.00
C ASP A 135 23.49 7.32 -17.93
N THR A 136 22.78 7.09 -16.83
CA THR A 136 22.04 5.85 -16.57
C THR A 136 20.77 6.12 -15.78
N SER A 137 19.78 5.24 -15.91
CA SER A 137 18.54 5.31 -15.13
C SER A 137 18.75 4.70 -13.74
N LEU A 138 18.34 5.43 -12.71
CA LEU A 138 18.36 4.96 -11.34
C LEU A 138 16.93 4.72 -10.86
N VAL A 139 16.72 3.64 -10.08
CA VAL A 139 15.43 3.27 -9.52
C VAL A 139 15.60 3.04 -8.02
N CYS A 140 14.65 3.51 -7.22
CA CYS A 140 14.67 3.31 -5.78
C CYS A 140 14.61 1.81 -5.44
N GLU A 141 15.45 1.37 -4.51
CA GLU A 141 15.53 -0.03 -4.07
C GLU A 141 14.18 -0.58 -3.59
N GLU A 142 13.35 0.26 -2.97
CA GLU A 142 11.99 -0.11 -2.55
C GLU A 142 11.15 -0.64 -3.73
N LEU A 143 11.23 0.00 -4.90
CA LEU A 143 10.47 -0.41 -6.09
C LEU A 143 11.01 -1.75 -6.63
N ILE A 144 12.33 -1.93 -6.63
CA ILE A 144 12.99 -3.19 -7.00
C ILE A 144 12.52 -4.34 -6.11
N ASN A 145 12.47 -4.10 -4.79
CA ASN A 145 12.02 -5.08 -3.80
C ASN A 145 10.53 -5.46 -3.95
N GLN A 146 9.67 -4.47 -4.22
CA GLN A 146 8.25 -4.68 -4.49
C GLN A 146 8.03 -5.49 -5.78
N LEU A 147 8.77 -5.18 -6.84
CA LEU A 147 8.72 -5.92 -8.11
C LEU A 147 9.39 -7.29 -8.04
N GLY A 148 10.16 -7.56 -6.96
CA GLY A 148 10.87 -8.82 -6.75
C GLY A 148 12.00 -9.04 -7.75
N ILE A 149 12.58 -7.96 -8.26
CA ILE A 149 13.69 -8.00 -9.19
C ILE A 149 14.98 -8.25 -8.39
N LYS A 150 15.84 -9.13 -8.91
CA LYS A 150 17.15 -9.42 -8.32
C LYS A 150 18.20 -8.76 -9.20
N GLY A 151 19.17 -8.11 -8.58
CA GLY A 151 20.32 -7.52 -9.25
C GLY A 151 21.64 -8.10 -8.77
N LYS A 152 22.71 -7.72 -9.44
CA LYS A 152 24.09 -8.01 -9.00
C LYS A 152 24.57 -6.87 -8.11
N GLU A 153 25.04 -7.19 -6.92
CA GLU A 153 25.70 -6.20 -6.06
C GLU A 153 26.94 -5.61 -6.76
N THR A 154 27.00 -4.29 -6.81
CA THR A 154 28.08 -3.53 -7.44
C THR A 154 28.30 -2.22 -6.69
N SER A 155 29.41 -1.55 -6.98
CA SER A 155 29.70 -0.22 -6.46
C SER A 155 29.94 0.70 -7.64
N ILE A 156 29.20 1.80 -7.70
CA ILE A 156 29.29 2.80 -8.77
C ILE A 156 29.77 4.13 -8.19
N ARG A 157 30.42 4.93 -9.04
CA ARG A 157 30.79 6.29 -8.70
C ARG A 157 29.78 7.25 -9.31
N VAL A 158 29.07 7.98 -8.47
CA VAL A 158 28.03 8.94 -8.85
C VAL A 158 28.59 10.35 -8.72
N ALA A 159 28.61 11.09 -9.83
CA ALA A 159 28.92 12.52 -9.83
C ALA A 159 27.62 13.32 -9.92
N THR A 160 27.41 14.21 -8.96
CA THR A 160 26.25 15.11 -8.89
C THR A 160 26.73 16.56 -8.84
N VAL A 161 25.80 17.50 -8.87
CA VAL A 161 26.10 18.94 -8.66
C VAL A 161 26.80 19.21 -7.33
N ASN A 162 26.66 18.32 -6.34
CA ASN A 162 27.26 18.44 -5.01
C ASN A 162 28.62 17.73 -4.88
N GLY A 163 29.15 17.17 -5.98
CA GLY A 163 30.41 16.44 -6.02
C GLY A 163 30.22 14.95 -6.32
N THR A 164 31.28 14.17 -6.06
CA THR A 164 31.36 12.77 -6.47
C THR A 164 31.45 11.84 -5.27
N THR A 165 30.64 10.78 -5.27
CA THR A 165 30.60 9.77 -4.19
C THR A 165 30.58 8.36 -4.77
N ASN A 166 31.10 7.38 -4.03
CA ASN A 166 30.90 5.97 -4.35
C ASN A 166 29.66 5.45 -3.62
N CYS A 167 28.85 4.66 -4.30
CA CYS A 167 27.59 4.14 -3.80
C CYS A 167 27.49 2.65 -4.13
N ASP A 168 27.20 1.84 -3.11
CA ASP A 168 26.85 0.44 -3.30
C ASP A 168 25.40 0.34 -3.78
N CYS A 169 25.17 -0.50 -4.80
CA CYS A 169 23.88 -0.61 -5.45
C CYS A 169 23.70 -1.98 -6.12
N LEU A 170 22.50 -2.20 -6.65
CA LEU A 170 22.15 -3.39 -7.43
C LEU A 170 22.08 -3.04 -8.91
N GLU A 171 22.89 -3.69 -9.73
CA GLU A 171 22.80 -3.64 -11.19
C GLU A 171 21.73 -4.62 -11.67
N VAL A 172 20.74 -4.11 -12.39
CA VAL A 172 19.56 -4.84 -12.87
C VAL A 172 19.50 -4.72 -14.40
N ASN A 173 19.42 -5.84 -15.10
CA ASN A 173 19.28 -5.94 -16.56
C ASN A 173 17.88 -6.35 -16.98
#